data_AF-A0A6A3AS01-F1
#
_entry.id   AF-A0A6A3AS01-F1
#
_cell.length_a   1.000
_cell.length_b   1.000
_cell.length_c   1.000
_cell.angle_alpha   90.00
_cell.angle_beta   90.00
_cell.angle_gamma   90.00
#
_symmetry.space_group_name_H-M   'P 1'
#
loop_
_entity.id
_entity.type
_entity.pdbx_description
1 polymer ?
#
loop_
_entity_poly.entity_id
_entity_poly.type
_entity_poly.pdbx_seq_one_letter_code
_entity_poly.pdbx_strand_id
1 'polypeptide(L)'
;MYGTNGSDCVVKLNEGATLFNERLELLIHQLNTNLPGARFTYLNPSGTPTDLATLVTNSSCCTTGGGGELCLHNSKSCSSPWRYVFWDAVHPTEALNKILAESAYEHLRLTFITLHPNTGR
;
A
#
# COMPACT_ATOMS: atom_id res chain seq x y z
N MET A 1 -18.29 14.44 0.91
CA MET A 1 -17.00 13.90 1.39
C MET A 1 -17.14 13.53 2.85
N TYR A 2 -16.57 12.39 3.27
CA TYR A 2 -16.54 11.99 4.67
C TYR A 2 -15.47 12.80 5.42
N GLY A 3 -15.81 13.34 6.60
CA GLY A 3 -14.88 14.10 7.43
C GLY A 3 -14.06 13.21 8.37
N THR A 4 -12.97 13.74 8.92
CA THR A 4 -12.11 13.01 9.87
C THR A 4 -12.59 13.08 11.33
N ASN A 5 -13.61 13.90 11.63
CA ASN A 5 -14.16 14.10 12.98
C ASN A 5 -13.09 14.39 14.06
N GLY A 6 -12.04 15.12 13.71
CA GLY A 6 -10.95 15.49 14.63
C GLY A 6 -9.85 14.43 14.80
N SER A 7 -9.92 13.33 14.04
CA SER A 7 -8.81 12.36 13.92
C SER A 7 -7.95 12.63 12.69
N ASP A 8 -6.82 11.92 12.58
CA ASP A 8 -5.90 12.03 11.44
C ASP A 8 -6.45 11.40 10.16
N CYS A 9 -7.35 10.42 10.28
CA CYS A 9 -7.88 9.62 9.16
C CYS A 9 -9.41 9.59 9.14
N VAL A 10 -10.02 9.35 7.99
CA VAL A 10 -11.47 9.14 7.92
C VAL A 10 -11.80 7.72 8.41
N VAL A 11 -12.30 7.60 9.65
CA VAL A 11 -12.62 6.32 10.32
C VAL A 11 -13.43 5.38 9.42
N LYS A 12 -14.50 5.87 8.79
CA LYS A 12 -15.37 5.05 7.93
C LYS A 12 -14.64 4.45 6.72
N LEU A 13 -13.66 5.16 6.15
CA LEU A 13 -12.87 4.63 5.03
C LEU A 13 -11.93 3.52 5.52
N ASN A 14 -11.32 3.70 6.69
CA ASN A 14 -10.50 2.66 7.32
C ASN A 14 -11.33 1.41 7.65
N GLU A 15 -12.52 1.55 8.21
CA GLU A 15 -13.44 0.43 8.46
C GLU A 15 -13.78 -0.34 7.17
N GLY A 16 -14.04 0.39 6.07
CA GLY A 16 -14.28 -0.21 4.77
C GLY A 16 -13.08 -0.99 4.23
N ALA A 17 -11.87 -0.43 4.36
CA ALA A 17 -10.63 -1.09 3.96
C ALA A 17 -10.36 -2.36 4.80
N THR A 18 -10.56 -2.29 6.13
CA THR A 18 -10.43 -3.45 7.02
C THR A 18 -11.37 -4.57 6.61
N LEU A 19 -12.66 -4.27 6.40
CA LEU A 19 -13.65 -5.28 6.00
C LEU A 19 -13.31 -5.92 4.65
N PHE A 20 -12.81 -5.12 3.69
CA PHE A 20 -12.39 -5.64 2.39
C PHE A 20 -11.21 -6.61 2.54
N ASN A 21 -10.17 -6.21 3.30
CA ASN A 21 -8.97 -7.02 3.49
C ASN A 21 -9.28 -8.34 4.21
N GLU A 22 -10.09 -8.32 5.28
CA GLU A 22 -10.51 -9.52 6.00
C GLU A 22 -11.25 -10.52 5.10
N ARG A 23 -12.14 -10.03 4.21
CA ARG A 23 -12.88 -10.90 3.28
C ARG A 23 -12.03 -11.39 2.11
N LEU A 24 -11.04 -10.61 1.69
CA LEU A 24 -10.12 -10.99 0.62
C LEU A 24 -9.27 -12.19 1.03
N GLU A 25 -8.75 -12.21 2.27
CA GLU A 25 -7.99 -13.36 2.79
C GLU A 25 -8.83 -14.64 2.80
N LEU A 26 -10.08 -14.57 3.29
CA LEU A 26 -11.02 -15.70 3.26
C LEU A 26 -11.28 -16.21 1.84
N LEU A 27 -11.49 -15.30 0.88
CA LEU A 27 -11.69 -15.66 -0.52
C LEU A 27 -10.45 -16.35 -1.11
N ILE A 28 -9.25 -15.86 -0.79
CA ILE A 28 -7.99 -16.48 -1.25
C ILE A 28 -7.87 -17.92 -0.74
N HIS A 29 -8.23 -18.17 0.53
CA HIS A 29 -8.28 -19.54 1.06
C HIS A 29 -9.26 -20.42 0.28
N GLN A 30 -10.48 -19.94 0.04
CA GLN A 30 -11.49 -20.68 -0.72
C GLN A 30 -11.04 -20.98 -2.16
N LEU A 31 -10.42 -20.01 -2.82
CA LEU A 31 -9.89 -20.17 -4.18
C LEU A 31 -8.79 -21.24 -4.22
N ASN A 32 -7.85 -21.23 -3.27
CA ASN A 32 -6.80 -22.24 -3.19
C ASN A 32 -7.35 -23.65 -2.85
N THR A 33 -8.46 -23.76 -2.11
CA THR A 33 -9.13 -25.04 -1.87
C THR A 33 -9.85 -25.55 -3.12
N ASN A 34 -10.55 -24.67 -3.84
CA ASN A 34 -11.45 -25.06 -4.93
C ASN A 34 -10.77 -25.16 -6.30
N LEU A 35 -9.61 -24.53 -6.47
CA LEU A 35 -8.87 -24.48 -7.74
C LEU A 35 -7.45 -25.06 -7.57
N PRO A 36 -7.30 -26.39 -7.49
CA PRO A 36 -6.01 -27.04 -7.17
C PRO A 36 -4.90 -26.81 -8.22
N GLY A 37 -5.24 -26.33 -9.42
CA GLY A 37 -4.28 -25.96 -10.46
C GLY A 37 -3.84 -24.49 -10.42
N ALA A 38 -4.39 -23.69 -9.52
CA ALA A 38 -4.07 -22.29 -9.34
C ALA A 38 -3.50 -22.04 -7.95
N ARG A 39 -2.73 -20.96 -7.82
CA ARG A 39 -2.17 -20.54 -6.54
C ARG A 39 -2.36 -19.05 -6.36
N PHE A 40 -3.15 -18.69 -5.37
CA PHE A 40 -3.43 -17.32 -4.98
C PHE A 40 -2.61 -17.00 -3.74
N THR A 41 -1.87 -15.90 -3.76
CA THR A 41 -1.06 -15.43 -2.64
C THR A 41 -1.52 -14.04 -2.25
N TYR A 42 -1.87 -13.88 -0.97
CA TYR A 42 -2.16 -12.58 -0.40
C TYR A 42 -0.86 -11.85 -0.07
N LEU A 43 -0.79 -10.56 -0.41
CA LEU A 43 0.33 -9.69 -0.07
C LEU A 43 -0.21 -8.43 0.59
N ASN A 44 0.39 -8.08 1.72
CA ASN A 44 0.14 -6.83 2.43
C ASN A 44 1.46 -6.10 2.69
N PRO A 45 2.14 -5.60 1.64
CA PRO A 45 3.40 -4.90 1.81
C PRO A 45 3.19 -3.61 2.59
N SER A 46 4.10 -3.35 3.53
CA SER A 46 4.10 -2.14 4.33
C SER A 46 5.52 -1.63 4.54
N GLY A 47 5.67 -0.32 4.72
CA GLY A 47 6.90 0.27 5.21
C GLY A 47 7.04 0.10 6.73
N THR A 48 8.28 0.03 7.21
CA THR A 48 8.56 0.04 8.65
C THR A 48 8.41 1.46 9.22
N PRO A 49 8.24 1.61 10.55
CA PRO A 49 8.26 2.93 11.17
C PRO A 49 9.50 3.75 10.83
N THR A 50 10.67 3.09 10.70
CA THR A 50 11.92 3.73 10.32
C THR A 50 11.90 4.23 8.88
N ASP A 51 11.38 3.44 7.94
CA ASP A 51 11.25 3.87 6.54
C ASP A 51 10.39 5.13 6.45
N LEU A 52 9.24 5.11 7.12
CA LEU A 52 8.25 6.18 7.07
C LEU A 52 8.68 7.43 7.84
N ALA A 53 9.46 7.30 8.92
CA ALA A 53 9.95 8.43 9.72
C ALA A 53 10.85 9.39 8.93
N THR A 54 11.43 8.93 7.81
CA THR A 54 12.26 9.77 6.94
C THR A 54 11.47 10.53 5.86
N LEU A 55 10.18 10.20 5.71
CA LEU A 55 9.30 10.73 4.67
C LEU A 55 8.24 11.67 5.25
N VAL A 56 7.81 12.63 4.43
CA VAL A 56 6.63 13.46 4.71
C VAL A 56 5.38 12.62 4.44
N THR A 57 4.61 12.35 5.49
CA THR A 57 3.46 11.43 5.47
C THR A 57 2.11 12.14 5.46
N ASN A 58 2.08 13.42 5.85
CA ASN A 58 0.86 14.21 6.06
C ASN A 58 0.62 15.26 4.98
N SER A 59 1.32 15.18 3.86
CA SER A 59 1.19 16.10 2.73
C SER A 59 1.57 15.40 1.42
N SER A 60 1.03 15.89 0.31
CA SER A 60 1.34 15.43 -1.04
C SER A 60 2.45 16.27 -1.68
N CYS A 61 3.22 15.67 -2.59
CA CYS A 61 4.26 16.41 -3.31
C CYS A 61 3.65 17.43 -4.30
N CYS A 62 2.52 17.14 -4.94
CA CYS A 62 1.82 18.11 -5.78
C CYS A 62 0.62 18.74 -5.05
N THR A 63 0.13 19.87 -5.57
CA THR A 63 -1.11 20.46 -5.08
C THR A 63 -2.31 19.67 -5.60
N THR A 64 -3.15 19.21 -4.69
CA THR A 64 -4.42 18.55 -4.97
C THR A 64 -5.56 19.56 -4.86
N GLY A 65 -6.68 19.35 -5.57
CA GLY A 65 -7.80 20.29 -5.54
C GLY A 65 -9.04 19.83 -6.30
N GLY A 66 -10.10 20.64 -6.25
CA GLY A 66 -11.35 20.38 -6.99
C GLY A 66 -12.17 19.17 -6.53
N GLY A 67 -11.97 18.71 -5.29
CA GLY A 67 -12.60 17.48 -4.77
C GLY A 67 -11.93 16.19 -5.25
N GLY A 68 -10.77 16.28 -5.90
CA GLY A 68 -10.07 15.17 -6.51
C GLY A 68 -8.93 14.58 -5.67
N GLU A 69 -8.62 13.32 -5.98
CA GLU A 69 -7.50 12.56 -5.46
C GLU A 69 -6.17 12.88 -6.19
N LEU A 70 -6.27 13.49 -7.37
CA LEU A 70 -5.17 13.72 -8.30
C LEU A 70 -4.57 15.12 -8.18
N CYS A 71 -3.34 15.28 -8.69
CA CYS A 71 -2.71 16.58 -8.86
C CYS A 71 -3.55 17.52 -9.73
N LEU A 72 -3.57 18.80 -9.36
CA LEU A 72 -4.09 19.85 -10.23
C LEU A 72 -3.25 19.94 -11.51
N HIS A 73 -3.93 20.03 -12.65
CA HIS A 73 -3.27 20.21 -13.94
C HIS A 73 -2.40 21.48 -13.94
N ASN A 74 -1.18 21.37 -14.47
CA ASN A 74 -0.17 22.44 -14.48
C ASN A 74 0.22 23.01 -13.10
N SER A 75 -0.08 22.31 -12.01
CA SER A 75 0.46 22.67 -10.70
C SER A 75 1.94 22.33 -10.60
N LYS A 76 2.66 23.12 -9.81
CA LYS A 76 4.08 22.87 -9.53
C LYS A 76 4.19 21.74 -8.50
N SER A 77 5.02 20.73 -8.78
CA SER A 77 5.38 19.71 -7.80
C SER A 77 6.37 20.24 -6.76
N CYS A 78 6.48 19.53 -5.64
CA CYS A 78 7.50 19.78 -4.63
C CYS A 78 8.92 19.61 -5.20
N SER A 79 9.92 20.25 -4.58
CA SER A 79 11.31 20.19 -5.03
C SER A 79 12.01 18.86 -4.73
N SER A 80 11.44 18.00 -3.89
CA SER A 80 12.07 16.76 -3.42
C SER A 80 11.05 15.61 -3.31
N PRO A 81 10.51 15.11 -4.44
CA PRO A 81 9.49 14.04 -4.45
C PRO A 81 9.94 12.75 -3.74
N TRP A 82 11.24 12.46 -3.72
CA TRP A 82 11.80 11.30 -3.02
C TRP A 82 11.73 11.38 -1.48
N ARG A 83 11.25 12.49 -0.92
CA ARG A 83 11.04 12.67 0.53
C ARG A 83 9.57 12.60 0.95
N TYR A 84 8.65 12.33 0.03
CA TYR A 84 7.20 12.31 0.32
C TYR A 84 6.66 10.91 0.17
N VAL A 85 5.69 10.54 1.01
CA VAL A 85 4.96 9.29 0.85
C VAL A 85 4.06 9.36 -0.38
N PHE A 86 3.30 10.45 -0.53
CA PHE A 86 2.30 10.59 -1.58
C PHE A 86 2.70 11.62 -2.65
N TRP A 87 2.50 11.26 -3.91
CA TRP A 87 2.63 12.15 -5.06
C TRP A 87 1.45 13.13 -5.11
N ASP A 88 0.24 12.58 -5.10
CA ASP A 88 -1.04 13.30 -4.97
C ASP A 88 -1.76 12.90 -3.67
N ALA A 89 -3.09 12.93 -3.60
CA ALA A 89 -3.80 12.61 -2.36
C ALA A 89 -3.93 11.10 -2.09
N VAL A 90 -3.65 10.22 -3.06
CA VAL A 90 -3.82 8.76 -2.90
C VAL A 90 -2.67 7.93 -3.49
N HIS A 91 -1.97 8.43 -4.51
CA HIS A 91 -0.91 7.69 -5.17
C HIS A 91 0.45 7.89 -4.48
N PRO A 92 1.20 6.81 -4.22
CA PRO A 92 2.53 6.89 -3.64
C PRO A 92 3.55 7.50 -4.61
N THR A 93 4.58 8.15 -4.07
CA THR A 93 5.78 8.50 -4.85
C THR A 93 6.63 7.27 -5.14
N GLU A 94 7.68 7.44 -5.95
CA GLU A 94 8.72 6.42 -6.13
C GLU A 94 9.32 5.95 -4.80
N ALA A 95 9.48 6.83 -3.81
CA ALA A 95 10.09 6.49 -2.53
C ALA A 95 9.28 5.42 -1.78
N LEU A 96 7.97 5.63 -1.64
CA LEU A 96 7.11 4.62 -1.00
C LEU A 96 6.96 3.39 -1.89
N ASN A 97 6.81 3.54 -3.22
CA ASN A 97 6.70 2.40 -4.13
C ASN A 97 7.92 1.46 -4.01
N LYS A 98 9.13 2.00 -3.87
CA LYS A 98 10.33 1.19 -3.66
C LYS A 98 10.27 0.38 -2.36
N ILE A 99 9.90 1.03 -1.25
CA ILE A 99 9.74 0.35 0.06
C ILE A 99 8.70 -0.77 -0.02
N LEU A 100 7.54 -0.49 -0.63
CA LEU A 100 6.48 -1.48 -0.79
C LEU A 100 6.90 -2.65 -1.70
N ALA A 101 7.65 -2.38 -2.77
CA ALA A 101 8.17 -3.41 -3.65
C ALA A 101 9.20 -4.31 -2.95
N GLU A 102 10.11 -3.74 -2.17
CA GLU A 102 11.08 -4.49 -1.35
C GLU A 102 10.37 -5.36 -0.31
N SER A 103 9.39 -4.80 0.40
CA SER A 103 8.54 -5.52 1.36
C SER A 103 7.80 -6.68 0.68
N ALA A 104 7.14 -6.44 -0.47
CA ALA A 104 6.43 -7.48 -1.22
C ALA A 104 7.37 -8.60 -1.71
N TYR A 105 8.55 -8.24 -2.22
CA TYR A 105 9.55 -9.19 -2.69
C TYR A 105 10.02 -10.12 -1.56
N GLU A 106 10.29 -9.57 -0.37
CA GLU A 106 10.72 -10.37 0.78
C GLU A 106 9.62 -11.32 1.26
N HIS A 107 8.35 -10.87 1.31
CA HIS A 107 7.22 -11.74 1.64
C HIS A 107 7.08 -12.91 0.66
N LEU A 108 7.21 -12.63 -0.65
CA LEU A 108 7.16 -13.67 -1.68
C LEU A 108 8.35 -14.63 -1.57
N ARG A 109 9.55 -14.11 -1.29
CA ARG A 109 10.76 -14.91 -1.09
C ARG A 109 10.60 -15.89 0.07
N LEU A 110 10.11 -15.41 1.21
CA LEU A 110 9.83 -16.24 2.38
C LEU A 110 8.76 -17.30 2.09
N THR A 111 7.69 -16.92 1.38
CA THR A 111 6.64 -17.85 0.97
C THR A 111 7.16 -18.94 0.03
N PHE A 112 8.11 -18.62 -0.86
CA PHE A 112 8.75 -19.61 -1.72
C PHE A 112 9.62 -20.57 -0.92
N ILE A 113 10.43 -20.06 0.02
CA ILE A 113 11.30 -20.87 0.89
C ILE A 113 10.47 -21.82 1.78
N THR A 114 9.37 -21.34 2.37
CA THR A 114 8.52 -22.18 3.24
C THR A 114 7.83 -23.32 2.49
N LEU A 115 7.48 -23.11 1.23
CA LEU A 115 6.81 -24.12 0.41
C LEU A 115 7.79 -25.07 -0.30
N HIS A 116 9.06 -24.67 -0.44
CA HIS A 116 10.12 -25.49 -1.03
C HIS A 116 11.34 -25.56 -0.09
N PRO A 117 11.20 -26.14 1.12
CA PRO A 117 12.28 -26.16 2.11
C PRO A 117 13.52 -26.95 1.67
N ASN A 118 13.39 -27.80 0.64
CA ASN A 118 14.45 -28.66 0.12
C ASN A 118 15.06 -28.19 -1.21
N THR A 119 14.65 -27.05 -1.77
CA THR A 119 15.40 -26.42 -2.87
C THR A 119 16.55 -25.61 -2.29
N GLY A 120 17.49 -26.34 -1.69
CA GLY A 120 18.80 -25.83 -1.30
C GLY A 120 19.65 -25.58 -2.54
N ARG A 121 20.44 -24.51 -2.48
CA ARG A 121 21.55 -24.25 -3.38
C ARG A 121 22.58 -25.38 -3.31
#